data_AF-A0A9C9T943-F1
#
_entry.id   AF-A0A9C9T943-F1
#
_cell.length_a   1.000
_cell.length_b   1.000
_cell.length_c   1.000
_cell.angle_alpha   90.00
_cell.angle_beta   90.00
_cell.angle_gamma   90.00
#
_symmetry.space_group_name_H-M   'P 1'
#
loop_
_entity.id
_entity.type
_entity.pdbx_description
1 polymer ?
#
loop_
_entity_poly.entity_id
_entity_poly.type
_entity_poly.pdbx_seq_one_letter_code
_entity_poly.pdbx_strand_id
1 'polypeptide(L)'
;MNEERDLFPLFLAIAATLLVVGGLTVVFWEFVSDNIILPIYSMIILIDYALGAVPQLLYLVLVLLIFTGVAIYRLVVTFQKQKESAYVSEKRYGSSMTSRYDFWNRICNNLHRSHFAHEELMRSSRKFILDLLANQQHCDVYEVERMVLADELDLPAHIRALLLDRRFKSSLPRRSFFKELVYRIRLIFRPEEYSYFAATEAIEAEVDAVLTFIEQRLEISYNE
;
A
#
# COMPACT_ATOMS: atom_id res chain seq x y z
N MET A 1 32.68 0.99 -28.13
CA MET A 1 32.25 0.68 -29.51
C MET A 1 32.43 -0.81 -29.77
N ASN A 2 31.69 -1.68 -29.05
CA ASN A 2 31.85 -3.15 -29.09
C ASN A 2 30.52 -3.93 -29.02
N GLU A 3 29.35 -3.30 -28.98
CA GLU A 3 28.05 -4.00 -28.81
C GLU A 3 27.52 -4.69 -30.08
N GLU A 4 27.98 -4.32 -31.28
CA GLU A 4 27.49 -4.93 -32.54
C GLU A 4 28.04 -6.34 -32.80
N ARG A 5 29.13 -6.74 -32.13
CA ARG A 5 29.76 -8.06 -32.35
C ARG A 5 29.06 -9.23 -31.64
N ASP A 6 28.22 -8.95 -30.64
CA ASP A 6 27.52 -9.99 -29.85
C ASP A 6 26.14 -10.35 -30.41
N LEU A 7 25.56 -9.51 -31.28
CA LEU A 7 24.24 -9.76 -31.87
C LEU A 7 24.29 -10.78 -33.02
N PHE A 8 25.35 -10.76 -33.82
CA PHE A 8 25.52 -11.68 -34.95
C PHE A 8 25.48 -13.18 -34.58
N PRO A 9 26.21 -13.67 -33.56
CA PRO A 9 26.12 -15.07 -33.16
C PRO A 9 24.75 -15.42 -32.58
N LEU A 10 24.06 -14.48 -31.92
CA LEU A 10 22.72 -14.68 -31.39
C LEU A 10 21.68 -14.81 -32.52
N PHE A 11 21.75 -13.95 -33.54
CA PHE A 11 20.90 -14.08 -34.73
C PHE A 11 21.16 -15.40 -35.47
N LEU A 12 22.42 -15.81 -35.60
CA LEU A 12 22.78 -17.05 -36.26
C LEU A 12 22.31 -18.28 -35.46
N ALA A 13 22.38 -18.22 -34.12
CA ALA A 13 21.84 -19.25 -33.24
C ALA A 13 20.31 -19.33 -33.32
N ILE A 14 19.60 -18.19 -33.34
CA ILE A 14 18.14 -18.15 -33.50
C ILE A 14 17.74 -18.69 -34.87
N ALA A 15 18.42 -18.26 -35.93
CA ALA A 15 18.17 -18.73 -37.30
C ALA A 15 18.41 -20.25 -37.42
N ALA A 16 19.52 -20.75 -36.87
CA ALA A 16 19.81 -22.19 -36.83
C ALA A 16 18.77 -22.96 -36.04
N THR A 17 18.34 -22.43 -34.88
CA THR A 17 17.30 -23.05 -34.05
C THR A 17 15.97 -23.10 -34.79
N LEU A 18 15.55 -22.01 -35.44
CA LEU A 18 14.34 -21.96 -36.25
C LEU A 18 14.40 -22.93 -37.44
N LEU A 19 15.57 -23.10 -38.05
CA LEU A 19 15.76 -24.01 -39.17
C LEU A 19 15.69 -25.48 -38.73
N VAL A 20 16.29 -25.81 -37.57
CA VAL A 20 16.22 -27.15 -36.97
C VAL A 20 14.81 -27.46 -36.49
N VAL A 21 14.16 -26.53 -35.78
CA VAL A 21 12.78 -26.69 -35.30
C VAL A 21 11.80 -26.76 -36.46
N GLY A 22 11.95 -25.90 -37.47
CA GLY A 22 11.14 -25.92 -38.68
C GLY A 22 11.32 -27.22 -39.47
N GLY A 23 12.56 -27.67 -39.65
CA GLY A 23 12.88 -28.95 -40.29
C GLY A 23 12.27 -30.14 -39.55
N LEU A 24 12.42 -30.19 -38.22
CA LEU A 24 11.78 -31.19 -37.37
C LEU A 24 10.25 -31.12 -37.48
N THR A 25 9.66 -29.93 -37.51
CA THR A 25 8.21 -29.74 -37.63
C THR A 25 7.67 -30.26 -38.97
N VAL A 26 8.43 -30.14 -40.05
CA VAL A 26 8.05 -30.71 -41.36
C VAL A 26 8.18 -32.22 -41.37
N VAL A 27 9.26 -32.77 -40.80
CA VAL A 27 9.47 -34.23 -40.73
C VAL A 27 8.43 -34.90 -39.83
N PHE A 28 8.07 -34.25 -38.73
CA PHE A 28 7.05 -34.70 -37.78
C PHE A 28 5.70 -34.02 -38.02
N TRP A 29 5.41 -33.62 -39.26
CA TRP A 29 4.20 -32.85 -39.59
C TRP A 29 2.92 -33.58 -39.19
N GLU A 30 2.83 -34.88 -39.41
CA GLU A 30 1.67 -35.68 -39.00
C GLU A 30 1.50 -35.67 -37.47
N PHE A 31 2.59 -35.82 -36.72
CA PHE A 31 2.56 -35.75 -35.26
C PHE A 31 2.13 -34.37 -34.75
N VAL A 32 2.69 -33.30 -35.33
CA VAL A 32 2.36 -31.91 -34.98
C VAL A 32 0.93 -31.58 -35.36
N SER A 33 0.48 -31.99 -36.55
CA SER A 33 -0.89 -31.81 -37.02
C SER A 33 -1.88 -32.45 -36.06
N ASP A 34 -1.67 -33.72 -35.72
CA ASP A 34 -2.66 -34.49 -34.95
C ASP A 34 -2.63 -34.17 -33.46
N ASN A 35 -1.46 -33.88 -32.88
CA ASN A 35 -1.32 -33.67 -31.43
C ASN A 35 -1.30 -32.19 -31.01
N ILE A 36 -1.06 -31.26 -31.94
CA ILE A 36 -0.94 -29.83 -31.61
C ILE A 36 -1.98 -29.03 -32.39
N ILE A 37 -2.00 -29.12 -33.73
CA ILE A 37 -2.88 -28.28 -34.56
C ILE A 37 -4.35 -28.66 -34.39
N LEU A 38 -4.68 -29.94 -34.53
CA LEU A 38 -6.06 -30.44 -34.40
C LEU A 38 -6.69 -30.11 -33.03
N PRO A 39 -6.03 -30.34 -31.88
CA PRO A 39 -6.60 -30.00 -30.58
C PRO A 39 -6.76 -28.48 -30.40
N ILE A 40 -5.82 -27.66 -30.87
CA ILE A 40 -5.94 -26.20 -30.82
C ILE A 40 -7.12 -25.72 -31.67
N TYR A 41 -7.24 -26.22 -32.90
CA TYR A 41 -8.36 -25.92 -33.78
C TYR A 41 -9.70 -26.33 -33.15
N SER A 42 -9.73 -27.52 -32.54
CA SER A 42 -10.90 -28.03 -31.81
C SER A 42 -11.26 -27.15 -30.61
N MET A 43 -10.26 -26.63 -29.86
CA MET A 43 -10.49 -25.68 -28.77
C MET A 43 -11.02 -24.34 -29.26
N ILE A 44 -10.49 -23.81 -30.37
CA ILE A 44 -10.98 -22.56 -30.96
C ILE A 44 -12.45 -22.72 -31.36
N ILE A 45 -12.80 -23.82 -32.02
CA ILE A 45 -14.19 -24.13 -32.37
C ILE A 45 -15.06 -24.25 -31.12
N LEU A 46 -14.57 -24.90 -30.07
CA LEU A 46 -15.33 -25.07 -28.83
C LEU A 46 -15.54 -23.73 -28.09
N ILE A 47 -14.57 -22.83 -28.15
CA ILE A 47 -14.69 -21.44 -27.66
C ILE A 47 -15.70 -20.67 -28.51
N ASP A 48 -15.64 -20.78 -29.84
CA ASP A 48 -16.58 -20.11 -30.75
C ASP A 48 -18.01 -20.60 -30.53
N TYR A 49 -18.20 -21.92 -30.38
CA TYR A 49 -19.48 -22.48 -29.98
C TYR A 49 -19.91 -22.06 -28.58
N ALA A 50 -19.00 -21.98 -27.60
CA ALA A 50 -19.34 -21.51 -26.26
C ALA A 50 -19.77 -20.03 -26.28
N LEU A 51 -19.08 -19.19 -27.04
CA LEU A 51 -19.42 -17.78 -27.22
C LEU A 51 -20.72 -17.59 -28.02
N GLY A 52 -20.96 -18.42 -29.03
CA GLY A 52 -22.20 -18.42 -29.82
C GLY A 52 -23.39 -19.05 -29.10
N ALA A 53 -23.15 -19.99 -28.18
CA ALA A 53 -24.18 -20.65 -27.37
C ALA A 53 -24.64 -19.80 -26.19
N VAL A 54 -23.85 -18.81 -25.76
CA VAL A 54 -24.34 -17.76 -24.86
C VAL A 54 -25.31 -16.90 -25.67
N PRO A 55 -26.63 -16.94 -25.38
CA PRO A 55 -27.57 -16.04 -26.02
C PRO A 55 -27.06 -14.62 -25.80
N GLN A 56 -26.90 -13.82 -26.85
CA GLN A 56 -26.44 -12.42 -26.74
C GLN A 56 -27.23 -11.63 -25.68
N LEU A 57 -28.49 -12.03 -25.45
CA LEU A 57 -29.37 -11.52 -24.42
C LEU A 57 -28.87 -11.82 -23.00
N LEU A 58 -28.31 -13.00 -22.71
CA LEU A 58 -27.69 -13.30 -21.41
C LEU A 58 -26.39 -12.50 -21.19
N TYR A 59 -25.58 -12.33 -22.23
CA TYR A 59 -24.40 -11.47 -22.15
C TYR A 59 -24.79 -10.01 -21.86
N LEU A 60 -25.79 -9.49 -22.58
CA LEU A 60 -26.35 -8.15 -22.34
C LEU A 60 -26.93 -8.02 -20.93
N VAL A 61 -27.67 -9.02 -20.44
CA VAL A 61 -28.22 -9.03 -19.08
C VAL A 61 -27.12 -9.04 -18.03
N LEU A 62 -26.05 -9.82 -18.23
CA LEU A 62 -24.92 -9.89 -17.29
C LEU A 62 -24.12 -8.58 -17.28
N VAL A 63 -23.83 -8.02 -18.45
CA VAL A 63 -23.18 -6.71 -18.59
C VAL A 63 -24.04 -5.63 -17.93
N LEU A 64 -25.35 -5.62 -18.21
CA LEU A 64 -26.29 -4.67 -17.62
C LEU A 64 -26.33 -4.82 -16.09
N LEU A 65 -26.39 -6.05 -15.55
CA LEU A 65 -26.31 -6.30 -14.11
C LEU A 65 -25.02 -5.78 -13.49
N ILE A 66 -23.87 -5.96 -14.15
CA ILE A 66 -22.59 -5.43 -13.67
C ILE A 66 -22.60 -3.91 -13.66
N PHE A 67 -23.04 -3.27 -14.76
CA PHE A 67 -23.12 -1.81 -14.84
C PHE A 67 -24.11 -1.23 -13.83
N THR A 68 -25.28 -1.85 -13.67
CA THR A 68 -26.28 -1.45 -12.67
C THR A 68 -25.75 -1.66 -11.25
N GLY A 69 -25.06 -2.77 -10.98
CA GLY A 69 -24.41 -3.03 -9.69
C GLY A 69 -23.34 -2.00 -9.35
N VAL A 70 -22.49 -1.64 -10.32
CA VAL A 70 -21.47 -0.58 -10.16
C VAL A 70 -22.13 0.78 -9.96
N ALA A 71 -23.19 1.10 -10.71
CA ALA A 71 -23.92 2.35 -10.59
C ALA A 71 -24.61 2.47 -9.23
N ILE A 72 -25.30 1.42 -8.77
CA ILE A 72 -25.91 1.35 -7.45
C ILE A 72 -24.84 1.46 -6.36
N TYR A 73 -23.73 0.72 -6.47
CA TYR A 73 -22.64 0.80 -5.51
C TYR A 73 -22.05 2.22 -5.42
N ARG A 74 -21.78 2.86 -6.57
CA ARG A 74 -21.33 4.25 -6.64
C ARG A 74 -22.34 5.21 -6.04
N LEU A 75 -23.63 4.98 -6.30
CA LEU A 75 -24.72 5.79 -5.76
C LEU A 75 -24.82 5.62 -4.25
N VAL A 76 -24.83 4.40 -3.72
CA VAL A 76 -24.84 4.09 -2.28
C VAL A 76 -23.63 4.71 -1.58
N VAL A 77 -22.42 4.56 -2.13
CA VAL A 77 -21.21 5.19 -1.58
C VAL A 77 -21.32 6.72 -1.60
N THR A 78 -21.90 7.30 -2.65
CA THR A 78 -22.09 8.75 -2.74
C THR A 78 -23.15 9.24 -1.76
N PHE A 79 -24.25 8.51 -1.59
CA PHE A 79 -25.30 8.82 -0.61
C PHE A 79 -24.85 8.58 0.83
N GLN A 80 -24.00 7.59 1.10
CA GLN A 80 -23.36 7.41 2.40
C GLN A 80 -22.41 8.57 2.70
N LYS A 81 -21.57 8.97 1.75
CA LYS A 81 -20.77 10.20 1.86
C LYS A 81 -21.65 11.45 2.05
N GLN A 82 -22.83 11.48 1.43
CA GLN A 82 -23.73 12.62 1.54
C GLN A 82 -24.49 12.64 2.88
N LYS A 83 -24.88 11.48 3.43
CA LYS A 83 -25.45 11.35 4.79
C LYS A 83 -24.42 11.67 5.87
N GLU A 84 -23.18 11.23 5.70
CA GLU A 84 -22.05 11.68 6.53
C GLU A 84 -21.85 13.20 6.40
N SER A 85 -22.01 13.77 5.20
CA SER A 85 -21.91 15.23 5.00
C SER A 85 -23.13 16.03 5.47
N ALA A 86 -24.28 15.40 5.72
CA ALA A 86 -25.50 16.06 6.20
C ALA A 86 -25.54 16.14 7.73
N TYR A 87 -24.91 15.18 8.42
CA TYR A 87 -24.60 15.29 9.86
C TYR A 87 -23.30 16.08 10.13
N VAL A 88 -22.45 16.28 9.11
CA VAL A 88 -21.25 17.13 9.15
C VAL A 88 -21.39 18.27 8.11
N SER A 89 -22.53 18.95 8.13
CA SER A 89 -22.73 20.20 7.37
C SER A 89 -22.33 21.43 8.19
N GLU A 90 -21.32 21.28 9.04
CA GLU A 90 -20.54 22.38 9.58
C GLU A 90 -19.07 22.08 9.26
N LYS A 91 -18.46 22.94 8.45
CA LYS A 91 -17.03 22.93 8.02
C LYS A 91 -16.62 21.83 7.03
N ARG A 92 -17.07 21.99 5.78
CA ARG A 92 -16.24 21.57 4.62
C ARG A 92 -15.00 22.46 4.58
N TYR A 93 -13.92 22.03 5.21
CA TYR A 93 -12.59 22.54 4.90
C TYR A 93 -12.19 22.05 3.50
N GLY A 94 -11.97 23.02 2.62
CA GLY A 94 -11.42 22.83 1.29
C GLY A 94 -10.06 22.15 1.33
N SER A 95 -9.66 21.67 0.16
CA SER A 95 -8.47 20.89 -0.14
C SER A 95 -7.15 21.65 0.09
N SER A 96 -6.83 21.96 1.33
CA SER A 96 -5.49 22.30 1.81
C SER A 96 -5.41 21.86 3.26
N MET A 97 -4.56 20.87 3.57
CA MET A 97 -4.18 20.59 4.97
C MET A 97 -3.40 21.82 5.45
N THR A 98 -4.09 22.77 6.11
CA THR A 98 -3.54 24.12 6.37
C THR A 98 -3.10 24.31 7.82
N SER A 99 -3.38 23.35 8.72
CA SER A 99 -2.99 23.46 10.13
C SER A 99 -2.33 22.19 10.65
N ARG A 100 -1.21 22.35 11.37
CA ARG A 100 -0.58 21.27 12.16
C ARG A 100 -1.56 20.66 13.16
N TYR A 101 -2.49 21.47 13.67
CA TYR A 101 -3.56 21.01 14.55
C TYR A 101 -4.50 20.01 13.85
N ASP A 102 -4.94 20.30 12.62
CA ASP A 102 -5.86 19.41 11.89
C ASP A 102 -5.20 18.06 11.55
N PHE A 103 -3.89 18.08 11.30
CA PHE A 103 -3.11 16.86 11.11
C PHE A 103 -3.13 15.98 12.36
N TRP A 104 -2.77 16.53 13.52
CA TRP A 104 -2.75 15.79 14.78
C TRP A 104 -4.15 15.37 15.22
N ASN A 105 -5.13 16.26 15.14
CA ASN A 105 -6.53 15.96 15.46
C ASN A 105 -7.04 14.78 14.63
N ARG A 106 -6.71 14.72 13.33
CA ARG A 106 -7.06 13.58 12.47
C ARG A 106 -6.36 12.29 12.89
N ILE A 107 -5.08 12.32 13.27
CA ILE A 107 -4.36 11.11 13.69
C ILE A 107 -4.94 10.60 15.00
N CYS A 108 -5.12 11.45 16.01
CA CYS A 108 -5.70 11.08 17.30
C CYS A 108 -7.11 10.50 17.15
N ASN A 109 -7.98 11.14 16.36
CA ASN A 109 -9.35 10.65 16.14
C ASN A 109 -9.42 9.30 15.39
N ASN A 110 -8.35 8.88 14.72
CA ASN A 110 -8.29 7.61 14.02
C ASN A 110 -7.51 6.53 14.77
N LEU A 111 -6.96 6.82 15.96
CA LEU A 111 -6.10 5.91 16.72
C LEU A 111 -6.74 4.53 16.92
N HIS A 112 -8.01 4.51 17.32
CA HIS A 112 -8.76 3.28 17.60
C HIS A 112 -9.31 2.57 16.36
N ARG A 113 -9.17 3.15 15.16
CA ARG A 113 -9.78 2.59 13.95
C ARG A 113 -8.99 1.45 13.33
N SER A 114 -7.65 1.42 13.47
CA SER A 114 -6.81 0.38 12.86
C SER A 114 -5.39 0.37 13.40
N HIS A 115 -4.71 -0.78 13.32
CA HIS A 115 -3.27 -0.91 13.54
C HIS A 115 -2.45 0.08 12.70
N PHE A 116 -2.87 0.29 11.45
CA PHE A 116 -2.22 1.25 10.56
C PHE A 116 -2.28 2.69 11.10
N ALA A 117 -3.40 3.10 11.69
CA ALA A 117 -3.53 4.42 12.28
C ALA A 117 -2.65 4.59 13.53
N HIS A 118 -2.52 3.53 14.34
CA HIS A 118 -1.59 3.49 15.46
C HIS A 118 -0.12 3.57 15.01
N GLU A 119 0.28 2.79 14.00
CA GLU A 119 1.63 2.89 13.43
C GLU A 119 1.93 4.28 12.88
N GLU A 120 0.94 4.93 12.25
CA GLU A 120 1.08 6.28 11.71
C GLU A 120 1.23 7.33 12.82
N LEU A 121 0.51 7.17 13.94
CA LEU A 121 0.72 7.97 15.15
C LEU A 121 2.15 7.78 15.67
N MET A 122 2.59 6.54 15.91
CA MET A 122 3.93 6.26 16.45
C MET A 122 5.06 6.77 15.55
N ARG A 123 4.90 6.63 14.24
CA ARG A 123 5.83 7.19 13.25
C ARG A 123 5.88 8.72 13.31
N SER A 124 4.72 9.37 13.39
CA SER A 124 4.63 10.83 13.47
C SER A 124 5.19 11.36 14.80
N SER A 125 4.89 10.68 15.91
CA SER A 125 5.40 11.00 17.25
C SER A 125 6.91 10.83 17.32
N ARG A 126 7.48 9.75 16.77
CA ARG A 126 8.94 9.58 16.67
C ARG A 126 9.59 10.76 15.97
N LYS A 127 9.06 11.15 14.79
CA LYS A 127 9.61 12.27 14.03
C LYS A 127 9.56 13.56 14.84
N PHE A 128 8.44 13.81 15.50
CA PHE A 128 8.27 14.98 16.35
C PHE A 128 9.24 14.98 17.53
N ILE A 129 9.45 13.85 18.21
CA ILE A 129 10.42 13.71 19.30
C ILE A 129 11.84 13.98 18.82
N LEU A 130 12.23 13.45 17.66
CA LEU A 130 13.55 13.69 17.08
C LEU A 130 13.75 15.17 16.73
N ASP A 131 12.75 15.80 16.09
CA ASP A 131 12.78 17.22 15.75
C ASP A 131 12.85 18.09 17.02
N LEU A 132 12.14 17.69 18.09
CA LEU A 132 12.15 18.39 19.38
C LEU A 132 13.51 18.27 20.08
N LEU A 133 14.09 17.08 20.13
CA LEU A 133 15.42 16.85 20.70
C LEU A 133 16.52 17.57 19.88
N ALA A 134 16.40 17.59 18.56
CA ALA A 134 17.31 18.32 17.68
C ALA A 134 17.28 19.82 17.97
N ASN A 135 16.07 20.36 18.18
CA ASN A 135 15.91 21.76 18.55
C ASN A 135 16.47 22.07 19.96
N GLN A 136 16.26 21.19 20.93
CA GLN A 136 16.78 21.36 22.30
C GLN A 136 18.31 21.26 22.39
N GLN A 137 18.92 20.38 21.60
CA GLN A 137 20.37 20.17 21.59
C GLN A 137 21.10 21.04 20.56
N HIS A 138 20.36 21.91 19.84
CA HIS A 138 20.87 22.75 18.75
C HIS A 138 21.71 21.97 17.71
N CYS A 139 21.30 20.74 17.41
CA CYS A 139 22.02 19.85 16.50
C CYS A 139 21.09 19.29 15.41
N ASP A 140 21.67 18.65 14.39
CA ASP A 140 20.87 18.05 13.33
C ASP A 140 20.20 16.75 13.80
N VAL A 141 19.07 16.38 13.19
CA VAL A 141 18.31 15.16 13.53
C VAL A 141 19.17 13.91 13.40
N TYR A 142 20.09 13.87 12.44
CA TYR A 142 21.03 12.75 12.28
C TYR A 142 22.01 12.64 13.46
N GLU A 143 22.43 13.77 14.02
CA GLU A 143 23.31 13.80 15.19
C GLU A 143 22.56 13.35 16.44
N VAL A 144 21.29 13.76 16.61
CA VAL A 144 20.43 13.23 17.67
C VAL A 144 20.25 11.72 17.55
N GLU A 145 19.95 11.20 16.36
CA GLU A 145 19.84 9.74 16.17
C GLU A 145 21.13 9.01 16.55
N ARG A 146 22.30 9.60 16.25
CA ARG A 146 23.60 9.07 16.68
C ARG A 146 23.76 9.10 18.20
N MET A 147 23.39 10.20 18.85
CA MET A 147 23.48 10.36 20.31
C MET A 147 22.52 9.39 21.03
N VAL A 148 21.33 9.14 20.47
CA VAL A 148 20.38 8.14 20.97
C VAL A 148 20.96 6.73 20.85
N LEU A 149 21.66 6.42 19.75
CA LEU A 149 22.36 5.14 19.55
C LEU A 149 23.57 4.98 20.48
N ALA A 150 24.27 6.07 20.77
CA ALA A 150 25.47 6.11 21.60
C ALA A 150 25.17 6.16 23.12
N ASP A 151 23.89 6.19 23.51
CA ASP A 151 23.46 6.33 24.90
C ASP A 151 23.93 7.64 25.58
N GLU A 152 24.07 8.71 24.79
CA GLU A 152 24.53 10.01 25.27
C GLU A 152 23.38 10.89 25.80
N LEU A 153 22.13 10.55 25.46
CA LEU A 153 20.92 11.26 25.85
C LEU A 153 20.18 10.52 26.97
N ASP A 154 19.96 11.21 28.10
CA ASP A 154 19.11 10.73 29.19
C ASP A 154 17.64 10.72 28.74
N LEU A 155 17.17 9.55 28.35
CA LEU A 155 15.86 9.30 27.77
C LEU A 155 15.21 8.09 28.46
N PRO A 156 13.91 8.16 28.77
CA PRO A 156 13.18 7.00 29.27
C PRO A 156 13.28 5.80 28.33
N ALA A 157 13.36 4.60 28.91
CA ALA A 157 13.58 3.36 28.15
C ALA A 157 12.54 3.12 27.04
N HIS A 158 11.28 3.50 27.27
CA HIS A 158 10.20 3.36 26.30
C HIS A 158 10.35 4.31 25.09
N ILE A 159 10.77 5.57 25.31
CA ILE A 159 11.06 6.52 24.24
C ILE A 159 12.27 6.06 23.43
N ARG A 160 13.32 5.59 24.11
CA ARG A 160 14.49 5.04 23.42
C ARG A 160 14.12 3.85 22.53
N ALA A 161 13.28 2.94 23.01
CA ALA A 161 12.79 1.82 22.22
C ALA A 161 12.03 2.30 20.98
N LEU A 162 11.16 3.31 21.11
CA LEU A 162 10.42 3.91 20.00
C LEU A 162 11.36 4.54 18.93
N LEU A 163 12.40 5.26 19.37
CA LEU A 163 13.37 5.90 18.47
C LEU A 163 14.26 4.87 17.74
N LEU A 164 14.60 3.76 18.41
CA LEU A 164 15.42 2.68 17.85
C LEU A 164 14.62 1.71 16.98
N ASP A 165 13.29 1.70 17.08
CA ASP A 165 12.45 0.76 16.34
C ASP A 165 12.57 0.99 14.82
N ARG A 166 13.05 -0.04 14.12
CA ARG A 166 13.24 -0.03 12.67
C ARG A 166 11.93 0.01 11.90
N ARG A 167 10.81 -0.41 12.51
CA ARG A 167 9.47 -0.37 11.88
C ARG A 167 9.02 1.05 11.55
N PHE A 168 9.48 2.03 12.34
CA PHE A 168 9.14 3.44 12.18
C PHE A 168 10.24 4.26 11.50
N LYS A 169 11.39 3.66 11.16
CA LYS A 169 12.50 4.33 10.49
C LYS A 169 12.09 4.64 9.05
N SER A 170 11.76 5.91 8.79
CA SER A 170 11.18 6.38 7.54
C SER A 170 12.14 6.17 6.36
N SER A 171 12.02 5.01 5.72
CA SER A 171 12.53 4.74 4.38
C SER A 171 11.50 3.90 3.64
N LEU A 172 10.27 4.42 3.53
CA LEU A 172 9.35 3.88 2.53
C LEU A 172 9.73 4.49 1.18
N PRO A 173 10.30 3.72 0.24
CA PRO A 173 10.41 4.18 -1.14
C PRO A 173 9.00 4.54 -1.60
N ARG A 174 8.85 5.71 -2.23
CA ARG A 174 7.62 6.26 -2.82
C ARG A 174 6.72 5.12 -3.31
N ARG A 175 5.79 4.68 -2.46
CA ARG A 175 5.02 3.45 -2.71
C ARG A 175 4.14 3.71 -3.91
N SER A 176 4.33 2.95 -4.98
CA SER A 176 3.48 3.02 -6.18
C SER A 176 2.01 2.92 -5.76
N PHE A 177 1.17 3.79 -6.33
CA PHE A 177 -0.27 3.87 -6.08
C PHE A 177 -0.97 2.50 -6.13
N PHE A 178 -0.47 1.58 -6.96
CA PHE A 178 -0.95 0.20 -7.05
C PHE A 178 -0.69 -0.64 -5.79
N LYS A 179 0.47 -0.49 -5.13
CA LYS A 179 0.76 -1.20 -3.88
C LYS A 179 -0.11 -0.69 -2.73
N GLU A 180 -0.40 0.61 -2.72
CA GLU A 180 -1.33 1.24 -1.79
C GLU A 180 -2.77 0.73 -1.99
N LEU A 181 -3.20 0.61 -3.25
CA LEU A 181 -4.52 0.09 -3.61
C LEU A 181 -4.67 -1.39 -3.26
N VAL A 182 -3.67 -2.22 -3.57
CA VAL A 182 -3.64 -3.66 -3.22
C VAL A 182 -3.63 -3.88 -1.71
N TYR A 183 -2.87 -3.07 -0.97
CA TYR A 183 -2.86 -3.11 0.50
C TYR A 183 -4.24 -2.78 1.08
N ARG A 184 -4.90 -1.72 0.58
CA ARG A 184 -6.26 -1.33 1.01
C ARG A 184 -7.31 -2.37 0.66
N ILE A 185 -7.23 -2.98 -0.52
CA ILE A 185 -8.12 -4.08 -0.90
C ILE A 185 -7.91 -5.27 0.04
N ARG A 186 -6.66 -5.64 0.33
CA ARG A 186 -6.35 -6.76 1.22
C ARG A 186 -6.87 -6.56 2.64
N LEU A 187 -6.88 -5.31 3.13
CA LEU A 187 -7.47 -4.91 4.42
C LEU A 187 -8.99 -5.11 4.49
N ILE A 188 -9.70 -4.99 3.37
CA ILE A 188 -11.17 -5.18 3.32
C ILE A 188 -11.53 -6.67 3.37
N PHE A 189 -10.67 -7.56 2.84
CA PHE A 189 -10.96 -8.98 2.69
C PHE A 189 -10.46 -9.87 3.84
N ARG A 190 -9.72 -9.34 4.84
CA ARG A 190 -9.28 -10.10 6.02
C ARG A 190 -9.46 -9.32 7.33
N PRO A 191 -10.69 -9.25 7.87
CA PRO A 191 -10.96 -8.61 9.15
C PRO A 191 -10.50 -9.44 10.37
N GLU A 192 -10.40 -10.77 10.23
CA GLU A 192 -10.16 -11.69 11.38
C GLU A 192 -8.73 -11.69 11.93
N GLU A 193 -7.71 -11.25 11.17
CA GLU A 193 -6.33 -11.12 11.66
C GLU A 193 -6.12 -9.85 12.53
N TYR A 194 -7.16 -9.02 12.72
CA TYR A 194 -7.09 -7.73 13.43
C TYR A 194 -8.15 -7.60 14.52
N SER A 195 -8.23 -8.56 15.46
CA SER A 195 -8.97 -8.39 16.73
C SER A 195 -8.25 -7.38 17.63
N TYR A 196 -8.16 -6.13 17.20
CA TYR A 196 -7.42 -5.04 17.85
C TYR A 196 -8.12 -4.47 19.08
N PHE A 197 -9.41 -4.79 19.28
CA PHE A 197 -10.20 -4.33 20.42
C PHE A 197 -9.73 -4.87 21.77
N ALA A 198 -8.90 -5.93 21.81
CA ALA A 198 -8.35 -6.48 23.05
C ALA A 198 -7.04 -5.80 23.51
N ALA A 199 -6.38 -5.00 22.65
CA ALA A 199 -5.09 -4.34 22.95
C ALA A 199 -5.22 -2.84 23.25
N THR A 200 -6.45 -2.33 23.34
CA THR A 200 -6.76 -0.89 23.45
C THR A 200 -6.11 -0.24 24.68
N GLU A 201 -6.15 -0.90 25.84
CA GLU A 201 -5.57 -0.36 27.09
C GLU A 201 -4.04 -0.26 27.04
N ALA A 202 -3.37 -1.25 26.44
CA ALA A 202 -1.91 -1.24 26.31
C ALA A 202 -1.43 -0.14 25.34
N ILE A 203 -2.19 0.08 24.27
CA ILE A 203 -1.93 1.14 23.29
C ILE A 203 -2.16 2.52 23.90
N GLU A 204 -3.23 2.69 24.66
CA GLU A 204 -3.52 3.95 25.36
C GLU A 204 -2.41 4.28 26.36
N ALA A 205 -1.95 3.32 27.16
CA ALA A 205 -0.83 3.51 28.08
C ALA A 205 0.49 3.89 27.37
N GLU A 206 0.77 3.30 26.21
CA GLU A 206 1.96 3.63 25.42
C GLU A 206 1.88 5.04 24.82
N VAL A 207 0.70 5.43 24.30
CA VAL A 207 0.46 6.79 23.77
C VAL A 207 0.53 7.83 24.87
N ASP A 208 -0.02 7.54 26.05
CA ASP A 208 -0.03 8.46 27.19
C ASP A 208 1.39 8.70 27.73
N ALA A 209 2.22 7.66 27.78
CA ALA A 209 3.64 7.79 28.14
C ALA A 209 4.42 8.69 27.16
N VAL A 210 4.14 8.56 25.86
CA VAL A 210 4.74 9.40 24.81
C VAL A 210 4.28 10.85 24.92
N LEU A 211 2.99 11.09 25.15
CA LEU A 211 2.43 12.43 25.33
C LEU A 211 2.99 13.11 26.58
N THR A 212 3.04 12.39 27.71
CA THR A 212 3.61 12.90 28.97
C THR A 212 5.07 13.32 28.78
N PHE A 213 5.87 12.52 28.07
CA PHE A 213 7.26 12.88 27.76
C PHE A 213 7.37 14.16 26.91
N ILE A 214 6.50 14.29 25.90
CA ILE A 214 6.45 15.48 25.05
C ILE A 214 6.09 16.72 25.87
N GLU A 215 5.06 16.61 26.72
CA GLU A 215 4.61 17.70 27.60
C GLU A 215 5.72 18.14 28.55
N GLN A 216 6.36 17.20 29.26
CA GLN A 216 7.47 17.49 30.17
C GLN A 216 8.62 18.22 29.46
N ARG A 217 9.00 17.79 28.25
CA ARG A 217 10.09 18.42 27.49
C ARG A 217 9.70 19.79 26.92
N LEU A 218 8.44 20.00 26.57
CA LEU A 218 7.92 21.30 26.11
C LEU A 218 7.84 22.31 27.26
N GLU A 219 7.40 21.89 28.45
CA GLU A 219 7.35 22.75 29.64
C GLU A 219 8.75 23.23 30.05
N ILE A 220 9.76 22.36 29.95
CA ILE A 220 11.16 22.75 30.21
C ILE A 220 11.62 23.81 29.19
N SER A 221 11.25 23.66 27.92
CA SER A 221 11.63 24.61 26.86
C SER A 221 10.92 25.96 26.93
N TYR A 222 9.80 26.09 27.66
CA TYR A 222 9.05 27.34 27.78
C TYR A 222 9.43 28.16 29.02
N ASN A 223 10.14 27.53 29.98
CA ASN A 223 10.60 28.15 31.22
C ASN A 223 12.09 28.58 31.19
N GLU A 224 12.80 28.30 30.11
CA GLU A 224 14.13 28.85 29.77
C GLU A 224 14.01 30.05 28.82
#